data_AF-A0A8R2D3T9-F1
#
_entry.id   AF-A0A8R2D3T9-F1
#
_cell.length_a   1.000
_cell.length_b   1.000
_cell.length_c   1.000
_cell.angle_alpha   90.00
_cell.angle_beta   90.00
_cell.angle_gamma   90.00
#
_symmetry.space_group_name_H-M   'P 1'
#
loop_
_entity.id
_entity.type
_entity.pdbx_description
1 polymer ?
#
loop_
_entity_poly.entity_id
_entity_poly.type
_entity_poly.pdbx_seq_one_letter_code
_entity_poly.pdbx_strand_id
1 'polypeptide(L)'
;MDGESLSNLLKHTLSNFGLKLENIRAQCYDGAASMRGSYSGVAKRIKDDNPLALYIHCYAHILNLCVVDVCEQVASVKNLFGILKSIYAFIGASSERYSIFENIQHESKLPNITLKSLSDTRSLTNATVAQLKSLRSENSFKNVWSERNKVTTNENCPLPLVPRKRKIPARLGGETKFSENNSNILNAVINVLTLQNCKYEDILDVSNTYNIEIDELQAELKLFGKMCFVKQIFDNFEDRLNYFILQDLSNSFDNLYKLFKLFLSTPMSSSSSESLFSSLRRLKTYTQNSIGQERLKDLALLHIEKKFEPNLI
;
A
#
# COMPACT_ATOMS: atom_id res chain seq x y z
N MET A 1 -14.17 -10.73 26.05
CA MET A 1 -13.17 -9.77 26.57
C MET A 1 -13.66 -8.38 26.29
N ASP A 2 -13.73 -7.56 27.33
CA ASP A 2 -14.12 -6.16 27.33
C ASP A 2 -12.96 -5.24 26.91
N GLY A 3 -13.27 -4.03 26.45
CA GLY A 3 -12.26 -3.09 25.93
C GLY A 3 -11.28 -2.59 27.00
N GLU A 4 -11.65 -2.63 28.28
CA GLU A 4 -10.79 -2.22 29.39
C GLU A 4 -9.71 -3.26 29.68
N SER A 5 -10.08 -4.52 29.84
CA SER A 5 -9.12 -5.62 30.00
C SER A 5 -8.11 -5.67 28.86
N LEU A 6 -8.56 -5.50 27.62
CA LEU A 6 -7.69 -5.48 26.43
C LEU A 6 -6.74 -4.28 26.43
N SER A 7 -7.22 -3.10 26.83
CA SER A 7 -6.38 -1.90 26.90
C SER A 7 -5.29 -2.04 27.96
N ASN A 8 -5.65 -2.57 29.14
CA ASN A 8 -4.70 -2.78 30.23
C ASN A 8 -3.63 -3.82 29.87
N LEU A 9 -4.05 -4.92 29.23
CA LEU A 9 -3.12 -5.92 28.72
C LEU A 9 -2.15 -5.32 27.69
N LEU A 10 -2.64 -4.48 26.78
CA LEU A 10 -1.83 -3.83 25.76
C LEU A 10 -0.82 -2.87 26.39
N LYS A 11 -1.25 -2.03 27.35
CA LYS A 11 -0.36 -1.13 28.10
C LYS A 11 0.73 -1.90 28.83
N HIS A 12 0.37 -2.95 29.57
CA HIS A 12 1.32 -3.78 30.30
C HIS A 12 2.34 -4.44 29.36
N THR A 13 1.87 -4.96 28.23
CA THR A 13 2.75 -5.55 27.21
C THR A 13 3.74 -4.53 26.66
N LEU A 14 3.30 -3.32 26.34
CA LEU A 14 4.18 -2.24 25.88
C LEU A 14 5.23 -1.87 26.92
N SER A 15 4.82 -1.74 28.19
CA SER A 15 5.73 -1.45 29.30
C SER A 15 6.79 -2.55 29.48
N ASN A 16 6.41 -3.81 29.34
CA ASN A 16 7.34 -4.94 29.41
C ASN A 16 8.42 -4.90 28.31
N PHE A 17 8.09 -4.34 27.13
CA PHE A 17 9.04 -4.15 26.04
C PHE A 17 9.78 -2.80 26.10
N GLY A 18 9.61 -2.01 27.17
CA GLY A 18 10.20 -0.68 27.29
C GLY A 18 9.64 0.35 26.30
N LEU A 19 8.51 0.04 25.66
CA LEU A 19 7.85 0.93 24.70
C LEU A 19 6.93 1.89 25.45
N LYS A 20 7.21 3.19 25.32
CA LYS A 20 6.40 4.22 25.95
C LYS A 20 5.15 4.52 25.12
N LEU A 21 4.00 4.62 25.80
CA LEU A 21 2.71 4.90 25.17
C LEU A 21 2.69 6.23 24.41
N GLU A 22 3.42 7.24 24.89
CA GLU A 22 3.58 8.57 24.28
C GLU A 22 4.19 8.57 22.87
N ASN A 23 4.96 7.52 22.55
CA ASN A 23 5.62 7.36 21.25
C ASN A 23 4.70 6.75 20.19
N ILE A 24 3.53 6.25 20.58
CA ILE A 24 2.57 5.69 19.64
C ILE A 24 1.98 6.81 18.77
N ARG A 25 1.91 6.56 17.47
CA ARG A 25 1.33 7.49 16.48
C ARG A 25 0.11 6.93 15.76
N ALA A 26 -0.07 5.61 15.82
CA ALA A 26 -1.22 4.95 15.22
C ALA A 26 -1.56 3.66 15.98
N GLN A 27 -2.84 3.30 15.92
CA GLN A 27 -3.39 2.07 16.44
C GLN A 27 -4.35 1.48 15.40
N CYS A 28 -4.26 0.17 15.13
CA CYS A 28 -5.04 -0.48 14.08
C CYS A 28 -5.77 -1.71 14.64
N TYR A 29 -7.10 -1.69 14.59
CA TYR A 29 -7.94 -2.78 15.11
C TYR A 29 -9.12 -3.07 14.19
N ASP A 30 -9.78 -4.21 14.40
CA ASP A 30 -11.03 -4.53 13.71
C ASP A 30 -12.20 -3.62 14.15
N GLY A 31 -13.37 -3.87 13.56
CA GLY A 31 -14.57 -3.08 13.84
C GLY A 31 -15.32 -3.50 15.10
N ALA A 32 -14.78 -4.45 15.89
CA ALA A 32 -15.50 -4.97 17.04
C ALA A 32 -15.76 -3.86 18.07
N ALA A 33 -16.92 -3.91 18.74
CA ALA A 33 -17.33 -2.88 19.69
C ALA A 33 -16.32 -2.70 20.84
N SER A 34 -15.68 -3.80 21.29
CA SER A 34 -14.62 -3.78 22.29
C SER A 34 -13.36 -3.05 21.82
N MET A 35 -13.10 -2.98 20.51
CA MET A 35 -11.93 -2.33 19.94
C MET A 35 -12.24 -0.88 19.51
N ARG A 36 -13.21 -0.71 18.59
CA ARG A 36 -13.56 0.59 17.97
C ARG A 36 -14.48 1.46 18.82
N GLY A 37 -15.13 0.90 19.84
CA GLY A 37 -16.20 1.57 20.60
C GLY A 37 -15.84 3.00 21.04
N SER A 38 -16.72 3.97 20.74
CA SER A 38 -16.48 5.40 20.97
C SER A 38 -16.43 5.82 22.43
N TYR A 39 -16.96 4.99 23.34
CA TYR A 39 -17.02 5.24 24.78
C TYR A 39 -16.16 4.23 25.57
N SER A 40 -16.29 2.95 25.24
CA SER A 40 -15.69 1.84 25.99
C SER A 40 -14.59 1.06 25.24
N GLY A 41 -14.27 1.45 24.00
CA GLY A 41 -13.34 0.71 23.16
C GLY A 41 -11.86 0.93 23.50
N VAL A 42 -11.01 -0.03 23.13
CA VAL A 42 -9.54 0.08 23.21
C VAL A 42 -9.04 1.32 22.47
N ALA A 43 -9.56 1.56 21.26
CA ALA A 43 -9.18 2.70 20.43
C ALA A 43 -9.39 4.04 21.16
N LYS A 44 -10.51 4.16 21.87
CA LYS A 44 -10.86 5.35 22.64
C LYS A 44 -9.92 5.53 23.83
N ARG A 45 -9.69 4.47 24.63
CA ARG A 45 -8.81 4.50 25.81
C ARG A 45 -7.40 4.93 25.48
N ILE A 46 -6.80 4.29 24.47
CA ILE A 46 -5.44 4.62 24.04
C ILE A 46 -5.36 6.04 23.47
N LYS A 47 -6.42 6.51 22.81
CA LYS A 47 -6.49 7.90 22.30
C LYS A 47 -6.65 8.94 23.42
N ASP A 48 -7.31 8.57 24.51
CA ASP A 48 -7.43 9.43 25.70
C ASP A 48 -6.09 9.57 26.44
N ASP A 49 -5.30 8.48 26.49
CA ASP A 49 -3.95 8.52 27.07
C ASP A 49 -2.91 9.18 26.14
N ASN A 50 -3.07 9.01 24.82
CA ASN A 50 -2.20 9.59 23.80
C ASN A 50 -3.04 10.11 22.62
N PRO A 51 -3.34 11.42 22.58
CA PRO A 51 -4.11 12.04 21.49
C PRO A 51 -3.50 11.89 20.09
N LEU A 52 -2.19 11.63 20.00
CA LEU A 52 -1.46 11.42 18.75
C LEU A 52 -1.59 9.99 18.21
N ALA A 53 -2.12 9.04 18.99
CA ALA A 53 -2.35 7.66 18.58
C ALA A 53 -3.63 7.53 17.73
N LEU A 54 -3.51 7.83 16.43
CA LEU A 54 -4.64 7.80 15.51
C LEU A 54 -5.19 6.38 15.32
N TYR A 55 -6.51 6.24 15.46
CA TYR A 55 -7.19 4.98 15.15
C TYR A 55 -7.37 4.80 13.65
N ILE A 56 -6.93 3.64 13.16
CA ILE A 56 -7.10 3.18 11.78
C ILE A 56 -7.92 1.90 11.84
N HIS A 57 -9.01 1.84 11.08
CA HIS A 57 -9.81 0.62 10.98
C HIS A 57 -9.09 -0.39 10.09
N CYS A 58 -9.03 -1.65 10.52
CA CYS A 58 -8.29 -2.69 9.82
C CYS A 58 -8.83 -2.91 8.40
N TYR A 59 -8.02 -2.59 7.38
CA TYR A 59 -8.39 -2.77 5.98
C TYR A 59 -8.68 -4.23 5.60
N ALA A 60 -7.98 -5.20 6.20
CA ALA A 60 -8.28 -6.61 5.97
C ALA A 60 -9.69 -6.97 6.43
N HIS A 61 -10.12 -6.40 7.57
CA HIS A 61 -11.48 -6.57 8.07
C HIS A 61 -12.51 -5.87 7.18
N ILE A 62 -12.23 -4.63 6.73
CA ILE A 62 -13.10 -3.89 5.79
C ILE A 62 -13.27 -4.68 4.48
N LEU A 63 -12.16 -5.17 3.90
CA LEU A 63 -12.20 -5.94 2.67
C LEU A 63 -13.04 -7.22 2.85
N ASN A 64 -12.84 -7.93 3.96
CA ASN A 64 -13.63 -9.11 4.27
C ASN A 64 -15.14 -8.77 4.39
N LEU A 65 -15.50 -7.67 5.05
CA LEU A 65 -16.89 -7.22 5.12
C LEU A 65 -17.46 -6.93 3.72
N CYS A 66 -16.73 -6.21 2.87
CA CYS A 66 -17.17 -5.95 1.50
C CYS A 66 -17.36 -7.25 0.70
N VAL A 67 -16.47 -8.22 0.85
CA VAL A 67 -16.59 -9.54 0.21
C VAL A 67 -17.84 -10.27 0.71
N VAL A 68 -18.04 -10.33 2.03
CA VAL A 68 -19.20 -10.97 2.64
C VAL A 68 -20.49 -10.31 2.14
N ASP A 69 -20.56 -8.98 2.15
CA ASP A 69 -21.71 -8.22 1.66
C ASP A 69 -22.02 -8.57 0.20
N VAL A 70 -21.01 -8.60 -0.68
CA VAL A 70 -21.19 -8.98 -2.09
C VAL A 70 -21.67 -10.43 -2.22
N CYS A 71 -21.11 -11.35 -1.43
CA CYS A 71 -21.54 -12.75 -1.42
C CYS A 71 -22.99 -12.91 -0.95
N GLU A 72 -23.47 -12.06 -0.03
CA GLU A 72 -24.85 -12.06 0.44
C GLU A 72 -25.84 -11.52 -0.59
N GLN A 73 -25.41 -10.66 -1.52
CA GLN A 73 -26.27 -10.15 -2.60
C GLN A 73 -26.52 -11.18 -3.71
N VAL A 74 -25.63 -12.17 -3.87
CA VAL A 74 -25.78 -13.21 -4.90
C VAL A 74 -26.45 -14.43 -4.30
N ALA A 75 -27.74 -14.64 -4.62
CA ALA A 75 -28.57 -15.70 -4.03
C ALA A 75 -27.93 -17.10 -4.10
N SER A 76 -27.34 -17.49 -5.25
CA SER A 76 -26.69 -18.79 -5.40
C SER A 76 -25.49 -18.97 -4.46
N VAL A 77 -24.70 -17.91 -4.26
CA VAL A 77 -23.52 -17.91 -3.38
C VAL A 77 -23.94 -17.92 -1.92
N LYS A 78 -24.93 -17.10 -1.55
CA LYS A 78 -25.54 -17.09 -0.22
C LYS A 78 -26.10 -18.46 0.16
N ASN A 79 -26.82 -19.11 -0.76
CA ASN A 79 -27.38 -20.46 -0.54
C ASN A 79 -26.28 -21.50 -0.35
N LEU A 80 -25.23 -21.48 -1.18
CA LEU A 80 -24.08 -22.37 -1.03
C LEU A 80 -23.44 -22.22 0.36
N PHE A 81 -23.13 -20.99 0.78
CA PHE A 81 -22.55 -20.75 2.11
C PHE A 81 -23.50 -21.14 3.24
N GLY A 82 -24.81 -20.96 3.07
CA GLY A 82 -25.83 -21.41 4.01
C GLY A 82 -25.86 -22.93 4.18
N ILE A 83 -25.80 -23.67 3.06
CA ILE A 83 -25.74 -25.14 3.07
C ILE A 83 -24.47 -25.62 3.78
N LEU A 84 -23.31 -25.06 3.42
CA LEU A 84 -22.04 -25.45 4.03
C LEU A 84 -22.01 -25.16 5.55
N LYS A 85 -22.52 -24.00 5.99
CA LYS A 85 -22.68 -23.69 7.41
C LYS A 85 -23.61 -24.68 8.11
N SER A 86 -24.69 -25.10 7.45
CA SER A 86 -25.65 -26.05 8.00
C SER A 86 -25.05 -27.45 8.14
N ILE A 87 -24.27 -27.91 7.16
CA ILE A 87 -23.55 -29.19 7.22
C ILE A 87 -22.52 -29.16 8.36
N TYR A 88 -21.74 -28.09 8.45
CA TYR A 88 -20.77 -27.91 9.52
C TYR A 88 -21.44 -27.96 10.91
N ALA A 89 -22.51 -27.20 11.10
CA ALA A 89 -23.26 -27.18 12.35
C ALA A 89 -23.89 -28.54 12.67
N PHE A 90 -24.42 -29.24 11.66
CA PHE A 90 -25.00 -30.56 11.84
C PHE A 90 -23.95 -31.57 12.32
N ILE A 91 -22.81 -31.67 11.64
CA ILE A 91 -21.75 -32.62 12.02
C ILE A 91 -21.14 -32.22 13.36
N GLY A 92 -20.80 -30.94 13.56
CA GLY A 92 -20.14 -30.45 14.78
C GLY A 92 -21.02 -30.43 16.03
N ALA A 93 -22.35 -30.47 15.90
CA ALA A 93 -23.26 -30.47 17.06
C ALA A 93 -23.37 -31.82 17.78
N SER A 94 -22.77 -32.90 17.26
CA SER A 94 -22.76 -34.21 17.93
C SER A 94 -21.41 -34.91 17.77
N SER A 95 -20.84 -35.35 18.89
CA SER A 95 -19.61 -36.15 18.91
C SER A 95 -19.76 -37.49 18.18
N GLU A 96 -20.95 -38.09 18.19
CA GLU A 96 -21.22 -39.33 17.45
C GLU A 96 -21.26 -39.10 15.93
N ARG A 97 -21.82 -37.97 15.47
CA ARG A 97 -21.79 -37.64 14.03
C ARG A 97 -20.39 -37.29 13.57
N TYR A 98 -19.61 -36.65 14.43
CA TYR A 98 -18.22 -36.35 14.15
C TYR A 98 -17.36 -37.62 14.07
N SER A 99 -17.57 -38.61 14.95
CA SER A 99 -16.84 -39.89 14.87
C SER A 99 -17.22 -40.71 13.63
N ILE A 100 -18.48 -40.69 13.19
CA ILE A 100 -18.90 -41.27 11.91
C ILE A 100 -18.18 -40.58 10.74
N PHE A 101 -18.05 -39.25 10.78
CA PHE A 101 -17.32 -38.50 9.78
C PHE A 101 -15.83 -38.90 9.72
N GLU A 102 -15.16 -39.04 10.87
CA GLU A 102 -13.78 -39.52 10.94
C GLU A 102 -13.65 -40.95 10.38
N ASN A 103 -14.57 -41.85 10.70
CA ASN A 103 -14.57 -43.21 10.17
C ASN A 103 -14.70 -43.24 8.64
N ILE A 104 -15.58 -42.42 8.06
CA ILE A 104 -15.74 -42.30 6.60
C ILE A 104 -14.45 -41.76 5.95
N GLN A 105 -13.76 -40.81 6.59
CA GLN A 105 -12.47 -40.31 6.11
C GLN A 105 -11.41 -41.43 6.08
N HIS A 106 -11.37 -42.24 7.14
CA HIS A 106 -10.46 -43.38 7.23
C HIS A 106 -10.76 -44.46 6.18
N GLU A 107 -12.02 -44.85 5.99
CA GLU A 107 -12.43 -45.83 4.98
C GLU A 107 -12.14 -45.36 3.55
N SER A 108 -12.31 -44.06 3.29
CA SER A 108 -12.09 -43.45 1.97
C SER A 108 -10.61 -43.14 1.67
N LYS A 109 -9.67 -43.50 2.57
CA LYS A 109 -8.24 -43.14 2.50
C LYS A 109 -8.00 -41.64 2.31
N LEU A 110 -8.89 -40.81 2.83
CA LEU A 110 -8.73 -39.36 2.78
C LEU A 110 -7.82 -38.92 3.93
N PRO A 111 -7.05 -37.83 3.74
CA PRO A 111 -6.29 -37.25 4.85
C PRO A 111 -7.24 -36.85 5.98
N ASN A 112 -6.78 -36.97 7.22
CA ASN A 112 -7.57 -36.61 8.39
C ASN A 112 -7.76 -35.09 8.41
N ILE A 113 -8.90 -34.61 7.90
CA ILE A 113 -9.22 -33.20 7.78
C ILE A 113 -10.17 -32.83 8.90
N THR A 114 -9.75 -31.89 9.76
CA THR A 114 -10.62 -31.26 10.74
C THR A 114 -11.61 -30.33 10.04
N LEU A 115 -12.91 -30.50 10.31
CA LEU A 115 -13.93 -29.58 9.83
C LEU A 115 -13.71 -28.20 10.45
N LYS A 116 -13.49 -27.19 9.60
CA LYS A 116 -13.34 -25.80 10.03
C LYS A 116 -14.62 -25.01 9.76
N SER A 117 -14.96 -24.14 10.71
CA SER A 117 -16.02 -23.17 10.50
C SER A 117 -15.64 -22.21 9.36
N LEU A 118 -16.61 -21.90 8.50
CA LEU A 118 -16.49 -20.92 7.42
C LEU A 118 -16.27 -19.47 7.90
N SER A 119 -16.37 -19.23 9.21
CA SER A 119 -16.17 -17.91 9.83
C SER A 119 -14.71 -17.49 9.96
N ASP A 120 -13.75 -18.34 9.61
CA ASP A 120 -12.32 -18.00 9.68
C ASP A 120 -12.01 -16.96 8.60
N THR A 121 -12.19 -15.69 8.98
CA THR A 121 -11.91 -14.47 8.20
C THR A 121 -10.59 -14.59 7.44
N ARG A 122 -9.56 -15.17 8.06
CA ARG A 122 -8.23 -15.37 7.48
C ARG A 122 -8.21 -16.30 6.25
N SER A 123 -8.99 -17.38 6.27
CA SER A 123 -9.00 -18.36 5.17
C SER A 123 -9.77 -17.83 3.96
N LEU A 124 -10.91 -17.16 4.21
CA LEU A 124 -11.71 -16.53 3.17
C LEU A 124 -10.96 -15.34 2.54
N THR A 125 -10.29 -14.51 3.36
CA THR A 125 -9.45 -13.42 2.84
C THR A 125 -8.29 -13.95 2.00
N ASN A 126 -7.62 -15.03 2.41
CA ASN A 126 -6.52 -15.60 1.64
C ASN A 126 -7.01 -16.18 0.30
N ALA A 127 -8.14 -16.88 0.32
CA ALA A 127 -8.76 -17.40 -0.90
C ALA A 127 -9.23 -16.27 -1.84
N THR A 128 -9.86 -15.22 -1.31
CA THR A 128 -10.28 -14.06 -2.13
C THR A 128 -9.09 -13.27 -2.64
N VAL A 129 -8.04 -13.07 -1.85
CA VAL A 129 -6.80 -12.44 -2.32
C VAL A 129 -6.18 -13.25 -3.45
N ALA A 130 -6.10 -14.59 -3.33
CA ALA A 130 -5.59 -15.45 -4.39
C ALA A 130 -6.44 -15.36 -5.67
N GLN A 131 -7.77 -15.34 -5.55
CA GLN A 131 -8.69 -15.23 -6.68
C GLN A 131 -8.63 -13.82 -7.33
N LEU A 132 -8.55 -12.76 -6.53
CA LEU A 132 -8.43 -11.40 -7.05
C LEU A 132 -7.07 -11.18 -7.74
N LYS A 133 -5.99 -11.78 -7.21
CA LYS A 133 -4.68 -11.80 -7.87
C LYS A 133 -4.74 -12.52 -9.22
N SER A 134 -5.43 -13.65 -9.31
CA SER A 134 -5.55 -14.37 -10.60
C SER A 134 -6.37 -13.56 -11.62
N LEU A 135 -7.45 -12.90 -11.19
CA LEU A 135 -8.30 -12.05 -12.02
C LEU A 135 -7.63 -10.75 -12.49
N ARG A 136 -6.66 -10.22 -11.75
CA ARG A 136 -5.88 -9.02 -12.12
C ARG A 136 -4.80 -9.27 -13.18
N SER A 137 -4.56 -10.52 -13.56
CA SER A 137 -3.61 -10.83 -14.64
C SER A 137 -4.10 -10.27 -15.99
N GLU A 138 -3.17 -9.78 -16.82
CA GLU A 138 -3.48 -9.33 -18.19
C GLU A 138 -4.23 -10.40 -18.99
N ASN A 139 -3.90 -11.67 -18.75
CA ASN A 139 -4.52 -12.80 -19.44
C ASN A 139 -5.99 -12.96 -19.06
N SER A 140 -6.33 -12.83 -17.77
CA SER A 140 -7.72 -12.85 -17.31
C SER A 140 -8.51 -11.65 -17.82
N PHE A 141 -7.90 -10.46 -17.85
CA PHE A 141 -8.52 -9.27 -18.44
C PHE A 141 -8.80 -9.47 -19.94
N LYS A 142 -7.85 -9.98 -20.72
CA LYS A 142 -8.01 -10.27 -22.15
C LYS A 142 -9.10 -11.33 -22.41
N ASN A 143 -9.20 -12.33 -21.54
CA ASN A 143 -10.25 -13.35 -21.62
C ASN A 143 -11.64 -12.76 -21.35
N VAL A 144 -11.81 -12.01 -20.26
CA VAL A 144 -13.08 -11.32 -19.95
C VAL A 144 -13.45 -10.31 -21.03
N TRP A 145 -12.46 -9.58 -21.56
CA TRP A 145 -12.66 -8.61 -22.63
C TRP A 145 -13.08 -9.27 -23.95
N SER A 146 -12.49 -10.42 -24.28
CA SER A 146 -12.85 -11.17 -25.49
C SER A 146 -14.25 -11.80 -25.39
N GLU A 147 -14.60 -12.35 -24.23
CA GLU A 147 -15.97 -12.84 -23.96
C GLU A 147 -16.99 -11.71 -24.03
N ARG A 148 -16.70 -10.55 -23.42
CA ARG A 148 -17.52 -9.35 -23.55
C ARG A 148 -17.73 -8.97 -25.02
N ASN A 149 -16.67 -8.99 -25.84
CA ASN A 149 -16.77 -8.67 -27.26
C ASN A 149 -17.67 -9.66 -28.02
N LYS A 150 -17.56 -10.97 -27.72
CA LYS A 150 -18.43 -12.01 -28.30
C LYS A 150 -19.91 -11.81 -27.93
N VAL A 151 -20.18 -11.45 -26.68
CA VAL A 151 -21.55 -11.15 -26.22
C VAL A 151 -22.09 -9.89 -26.89
N THR A 152 -21.28 -8.83 -27.03
CA THR A 152 -21.70 -7.59 -27.69
C THR A 152 -21.95 -7.75 -29.19
N THR A 153 -21.24 -8.66 -29.87
CA THR A 153 -21.48 -8.97 -31.29
C THR A 153 -22.76 -9.79 -31.51
N ASN A 154 -23.14 -10.63 -30.55
CA ASN A 154 -24.37 -11.43 -30.66
C ASN A 154 -25.64 -10.62 -30.35
N GLU A 155 -25.54 -9.58 -29.51
CA GLU A 155 -26.71 -8.78 -29.10
C GLU A 155 -26.80 -7.40 -29.78
N ASN A 156 -25.98 -7.10 -30.80
CA ASN A 156 -25.96 -5.81 -31.51
C ASN A 156 -25.95 -4.58 -30.57
N CYS A 157 -25.25 -4.70 -29.44
CA CYS A 157 -25.21 -3.64 -28.44
C CYS A 157 -24.24 -2.53 -28.89
N PRO A 158 -24.66 -1.26 -28.97
CA PRO A 158 -23.78 -0.19 -29.40
C PRO A 158 -22.60 -0.04 -28.43
N LEU A 159 -21.40 0.20 -28.98
CA LEU A 159 -20.21 0.47 -28.19
C LEU A 159 -20.49 1.62 -27.20
N PRO A 160 -20.05 1.50 -25.93
CA PRO A 160 -20.30 2.55 -24.96
C PRO A 160 -19.69 3.85 -25.47
N LEU A 161 -20.48 4.92 -25.50
CA LEU A 161 -20.01 6.27 -25.82
C LEU A 161 -18.89 6.62 -24.83
N VAL A 162 -17.66 6.60 -25.31
CA VAL A 162 -16.50 7.01 -24.50
C VAL A 162 -16.74 8.45 -24.08
N PRO A 163 -16.73 8.79 -22.77
CA PRO A 163 -17.05 10.14 -22.34
C PRO A 163 -16.12 11.14 -23.02
N ARG A 164 -16.75 12.20 -23.58
CA ARG A 164 -16.14 13.32 -24.33
C ARG A 164 -14.68 13.57 -23.93
N LYS A 165 -13.72 13.45 -24.87
CA LYS A 165 -12.33 13.93 -24.67
C LYS A 165 -12.38 15.39 -24.24
N ARG A 166 -12.17 15.67 -22.94
CA ARG A 166 -12.20 17.03 -22.40
C ARG A 166 -10.99 17.80 -22.92
N LYS A 167 -11.22 18.92 -23.62
CA LYS A 167 -10.19 19.94 -23.82
C LYS A 167 -9.88 20.55 -22.45
N ILE A 168 -8.62 20.47 -22.02
CA ILE A 168 -8.16 21.05 -20.76
C ILE A 168 -8.18 22.59 -20.93
N PRO A 169 -8.88 23.34 -20.07
CA PRO A 169 -8.87 24.80 -20.13
C PRO A 169 -7.47 25.37 -19.91
N ALA A 170 -7.06 26.36 -20.70
CA ALA A 170 -5.72 26.96 -20.62
C ALA A 170 -5.34 27.44 -19.20
N ARG A 171 -6.31 27.93 -18.42
CA ARG A 171 -6.15 28.35 -17.00
C ARG A 171 -5.86 27.20 -16.02
N LEU A 172 -6.00 25.94 -16.42
CA LEU A 172 -5.75 24.74 -15.61
C LEU A 172 -4.40 24.06 -15.92
N GLY A 173 -3.47 24.78 -16.57
CA GLY A 173 -2.16 24.24 -16.96
C GLY A 173 -2.15 23.74 -18.41
N GLY A 174 -2.70 24.54 -19.32
CA GLY A 174 -2.48 24.36 -20.77
C GLY A 174 -1.05 24.73 -21.21
N GLU A 175 -0.22 25.18 -20.28
CA GLU A 175 1.23 25.20 -20.44
C GLU A 175 1.83 24.12 -19.53
N THR A 176 2.83 23.44 -20.07
CA THR A 176 3.68 22.37 -19.55
C THR A 176 4.32 22.65 -18.18
N LYS A 177 3.55 22.96 -17.15
CA LYS A 177 4.03 23.32 -15.80
C LYS A 177 4.30 22.13 -14.86
N PHE A 178 4.54 20.96 -15.44
CA PHE A 178 5.46 19.95 -14.93
C PHE A 178 6.21 19.43 -16.16
N SER A 179 7.12 20.28 -16.65
CA SER A 179 7.92 20.05 -17.85
C SER A 179 8.87 18.87 -17.64
N GLU A 180 9.27 18.24 -18.75
CA GLU A 180 10.35 17.24 -18.89
C GLU A 180 11.57 17.52 -17.99
N ASN A 181 11.82 18.78 -17.64
CA ASN A 181 12.86 19.25 -16.71
C ASN A 181 12.92 18.52 -15.36
N ASN A 182 11.80 18.18 -14.70
CA ASN A 182 11.88 17.53 -13.37
C ASN A 182 12.36 16.08 -13.45
N SER A 183 11.95 15.35 -14.48
CA SER A 183 12.47 14.01 -14.77
C SER A 183 13.94 14.05 -15.17
N ASN A 184 14.35 15.07 -15.92
CA ASN A 184 15.75 15.26 -16.32
C ASN A 184 16.64 15.54 -15.10
N ILE A 185 16.21 16.43 -14.20
CA ILE A 185 16.94 16.73 -12.95
C ILE A 185 17.03 15.48 -12.08
N LEU A 186 15.97 14.68 -11.95
CA LEU A 186 16.00 13.48 -11.11
C LEU A 186 16.89 12.39 -11.71
N ASN A 187 16.87 12.23 -13.04
CA ASN A 187 17.82 11.37 -13.74
C ASN A 187 19.26 11.87 -13.58
N ALA A 188 19.48 13.19 -13.62
CA ALA A 188 20.79 13.79 -13.37
C ALA A 188 21.27 13.52 -11.93
N VAL A 189 20.40 13.64 -10.92
CA VAL A 189 20.73 13.29 -9.53
C VAL A 189 21.08 11.80 -9.39
N ILE A 190 20.30 10.91 -10.02
CA ILE A 190 20.58 9.47 -10.00
C ILE A 190 21.93 9.21 -10.64
N ASN A 191 22.17 9.73 -11.85
CA ASN A 191 23.43 9.58 -12.57
C ASN A 191 24.61 10.06 -11.73
N VAL A 192 24.48 11.23 -11.07
CA VAL A 192 25.49 11.79 -10.17
C VAL A 192 25.81 10.85 -8.99
N LEU A 193 24.81 10.18 -8.43
CA LEU A 193 25.00 9.31 -7.26
C LEU A 193 25.45 7.89 -7.65
N THR A 194 25.09 7.40 -8.85
CA THR A 194 25.34 6.01 -9.27
C THR A 194 26.51 5.84 -10.21
N LEU A 195 26.77 6.77 -11.14
CA LEU A 195 27.79 6.58 -12.17
C LEU A 195 29.17 6.93 -11.63
N GLN A 196 30.17 6.17 -12.06
CA GLN A 196 31.58 6.45 -11.77
C GLN A 196 32.09 7.67 -12.57
N ASN A 197 31.57 7.86 -13.79
CA ASN A 197 31.88 8.98 -14.68
C ASN A 197 30.58 9.67 -15.10
N CYS A 198 30.19 10.68 -14.34
CA CYS A 198 28.99 11.46 -14.63
C CYS A 198 29.26 12.45 -15.76
N LYS A 199 28.25 12.72 -16.59
CA LYS A 199 28.34 13.79 -17.60
C LYS A 199 28.41 15.14 -16.89
N TYR A 200 29.19 16.07 -17.44
CA TYR A 200 29.27 17.43 -16.91
C TYR A 200 27.90 18.13 -16.91
N GLU A 201 27.07 17.82 -17.91
CA GLU A 201 25.68 18.29 -18.03
C GLU A 201 24.84 17.91 -16.80
N ASP A 202 24.93 16.66 -16.33
CA ASP A 202 24.20 16.18 -15.16
C ASP A 202 24.67 16.89 -13.87
N ILE A 203 25.98 17.14 -13.74
CA ILE A 203 26.57 17.85 -12.59
C ILE A 203 26.12 19.31 -12.59
N LEU A 204 26.10 19.94 -13.77
CA LEU A 204 25.67 21.33 -13.95
C LEU A 204 24.19 21.50 -13.59
N ASP A 205 23.33 20.56 -14.03
CA ASP A 205 21.90 20.57 -13.72
C ASP A 205 21.63 20.41 -12.22
N VAL A 206 22.34 19.50 -11.56
CA VAL A 206 22.24 19.29 -10.10
C VAL A 206 22.75 20.52 -9.33
N SER A 207 23.88 21.07 -9.73
CA SER A 207 24.49 22.26 -9.13
C SER A 207 23.56 23.48 -9.22
N ASN A 208 23.03 23.77 -10.41
CA ASN A 208 22.12 24.88 -10.64
C ASN A 208 20.79 24.72 -9.89
N THR A 209 20.29 23.49 -9.75
CA THR A 209 19.00 23.22 -9.10
C THR A 209 19.08 23.29 -7.58
N TYR A 210 20.14 22.75 -6.99
CA TYR A 210 20.29 22.64 -5.53
C TYR A 210 21.27 23.64 -4.93
N ASN A 211 21.79 24.56 -5.74
CA ASN A 211 22.74 25.61 -5.35
C ASN A 211 23.98 25.03 -4.65
N ILE A 212 24.59 24.03 -5.29
CA ILE A 212 25.81 23.34 -4.84
C ILE A 212 26.97 23.81 -5.73
N GLU A 213 28.14 24.10 -5.16
CA GLU A 213 29.31 24.51 -5.96
C GLU A 213 29.83 23.36 -6.84
N ILE A 214 30.01 23.64 -8.14
CA ILE A 214 30.38 22.63 -9.15
C ILE A 214 31.73 22.01 -8.83
N ASP A 215 32.72 22.84 -8.47
CA ASP A 215 34.10 22.40 -8.26
C ASP A 215 34.22 21.49 -7.03
N GLU A 216 33.52 21.83 -5.95
CA GLU A 216 33.45 21.01 -4.73
C GLU A 216 32.76 19.66 -5.01
N LEU A 217 31.59 19.68 -5.66
CA LEU A 217 30.84 18.48 -6.00
C LEU A 217 31.65 17.56 -6.93
N GLN A 218 32.35 18.12 -7.92
CA GLN A 218 33.17 17.35 -8.84
C GLN A 218 34.39 16.73 -8.16
N ALA A 219 35.00 17.41 -7.18
CA ALA A 219 36.09 16.87 -6.37
C ALA A 219 35.61 15.71 -5.48
N GLU A 220 34.48 15.89 -4.79
CA GLU A 220 33.85 14.87 -3.95
C GLU A 220 33.50 13.61 -4.75
N LEU A 221 32.85 13.76 -5.91
CA LEU A 221 32.48 12.64 -6.78
C LEU A 221 33.69 11.85 -7.30
N LYS A 222 34.79 12.54 -7.64
CA LYS A 222 36.03 11.88 -8.09
C LYS A 222 36.68 11.08 -6.96
N LEU A 223 36.72 11.63 -5.75
CA LEU A 223 37.30 10.95 -4.58
C LEU A 223 36.43 9.76 -4.18
N PHE A 224 35.12 9.95 -4.05
CA PHE A 224 34.18 8.89 -3.70
C PHE A 224 34.12 7.79 -4.76
N GLY A 225 34.14 8.15 -6.05
CA GLY A 225 34.20 7.20 -7.16
C GLY A 225 35.46 6.33 -7.15
N LYS A 226 36.62 6.91 -6.79
CA LYS A 226 37.87 6.13 -6.58
C LYS A 226 37.77 5.18 -5.40
N MET A 227 37.16 5.61 -4.29
CA MET A 227 36.95 4.76 -3.11
C MET A 227 36.06 3.56 -3.44
N CYS A 228 34.97 3.78 -4.18
CA CYS A 228 34.06 2.71 -4.63
C CYS A 228 34.77 1.72 -5.58
N PHE A 229 35.63 2.22 -6.47
CA PHE A 229 36.42 1.38 -7.39
C PHE A 229 37.39 0.44 -6.67
N VAL A 230 38.14 0.96 -5.69
CA VAL A 230 39.09 0.16 -4.89
C VAL A 230 38.37 -0.96 -4.13
N LYS A 231 37.10 -0.75 -3.75
CA LYS A 231 36.28 -1.70 -3.01
C LYS A 231 35.37 -2.57 -3.89
N GLN A 232 35.47 -2.48 -5.22
CA GLN A 232 34.66 -3.22 -6.19
C GLN A 232 33.15 -3.04 -6.00
N ILE A 233 32.71 -1.82 -5.66
CA ILE A 233 31.30 -1.48 -5.53
C ILE A 233 30.78 -1.06 -6.91
N PHE A 234 29.83 -1.82 -7.44
CA PHE A 234 29.22 -1.57 -8.75
C PHE A 234 28.22 -0.39 -8.71
N ASP A 235 27.83 0.11 -9.88
CA ASP A 235 27.02 1.33 -10.11
C ASP A 235 25.54 1.21 -9.66
N ASN A 236 25.32 0.61 -8.50
CA ASN A 236 24.02 0.54 -7.84
C ASN A 236 23.96 1.58 -6.72
N PHE A 237 22.85 2.32 -6.65
CA PHE A 237 22.62 3.36 -5.66
C PHE A 237 22.69 2.81 -4.22
N GLU A 238 22.07 1.64 -4.00
CA GLU A 238 21.96 1.03 -2.68
C GLU A 238 23.33 0.62 -2.13
N ASP A 239 24.19 0.03 -2.97
CA ASP A 239 25.52 -0.43 -2.55
C ASP A 239 26.45 0.75 -2.23
N ARG A 240 26.37 1.84 -3.01
CA ARG A 240 27.10 3.07 -2.75
C ARG A 240 26.61 3.79 -1.49
N LEU A 241 25.30 3.85 -1.26
CA LEU A 241 24.72 4.43 -0.04
C LEU A 241 25.12 3.63 1.19
N ASN A 242 25.04 2.30 1.13
CA ASN A 242 25.46 1.41 2.22
C ASN A 242 26.94 1.60 2.54
N TYR A 243 27.80 1.74 1.53
CA TYR A 243 29.21 2.04 1.73
C TYR A 243 29.45 3.42 2.35
N PHE A 244 28.72 4.44 1.89
CA PHE A 244 28.80 5.80 2.41
C PHE A 244 28.46 5.84 3.92
N ILE A 245 27.46 5.07 4.34
CA ILE A 245 27.05 4.94 5.74
C ILE A 245 28.07 4.11 6.55
N LEU A 246 28.51 2.96 6.03
CA LEU A 246 29.42 2.05 6.74
C LEU A 246 30.81 2.66 7.00
N GLN A 247 31.26 3.56 6.13
CA GLN A 247 32.55 4.25 6.26
C GLN A 247 32.45 5.62 6.97
N ASP A 248 31.27 5.97 7.50
CA ASP A 248 30.97 7.25 8.17
C ASP A 248 31.46 8.49 7.39
N LEU A 249 31.17 8.50 6.09
CA LEU A 249 31.63 9.55 5.17
C LEU A 249 30.78 10.83 5.21
N SER A 250 29.82 10.87 6.13
CA SER A 250 28.86 11.96 6.31
C SER A 250 29.52 13.32 6.57
N ASN A 251 30.64 13.33 7.30
CA ASN A 251 31.38 14.55 7.67
C ASN A 251 32.49 14.91 6.67
N SER A 252 32.81 14.04 5.71
CA SER A 252 33.89 14.26 4.73
C SER A 252 33.39 14.68 3.35
N PHE A 253 32.11 14.42 3.06
CA PHE A 253 31.48 14.70 1.77
C PHE A 253 30.13 15.37 1.99
N ASP A 254 30.15 16.65 2.34
CA ASP A 254 28.97 17.42 2.71
C ASP A 254 27.97 17.54 1.55
N ASN A 255 28.48 17.72 0.32
CA ASN A 255 27.63 17.90 -0.85
C ASN A 255 27.00 16.58 -1.29
N LEU A 256 27.75 15.48 -1.27
CA LEU A 256 27.18 14.13 -1.48
C LEU A 256 26.18 13.76 -0.39
N TYR A 257 26.47 14.06 0.88
CA TYR A 257 25.53 13.79 1.98
C TYR A 257 24.22 14.56 1.79
N LYS A 258 24.29 15.85 1.42
CA LYS A 258 23.11 16.65 1.08
C LYS A 258 22.34 16.01 -0.08
N LEU A 259 23.02 15.55 -1.13
CA LEU A 259 22.37 14.91 -2.29
C LEU A 259 21.72 13.56 -1.95
N PHE A 260 22.39 12.69 -1.18
CA PHE A 260 21.80 11.44 -0.70
C PHE A 260 20.57 11.71 0.18
N LYS A 261 20.67 12.66 1.11
CA LYS A 261 19.55 13.07 1.97
C LYS A 261 18.41 13.66 1.15
N LEU A 262 18.73 14.49 0.16
CA LEU A 262 17.74 15.11 -0.70
C LEU A 262 17.05 14.05 -1.55
N PHE A 263 17.78 13.12 -2.16
CA PHE A 263 17.22 12.03 -2.94
C PHE A 263 16.33 11.10 -2.12
N LEU A 264 16.71 10.78 -0.88
CA LEU A 264 15.89 9.98 0.05
C LEU A 264 14.66 10.76 0.56
N SER A 265 14.73 12.09 0.61
CA SER A 265 13.63 12.97 1.04
C SER A 265 12.68 13.37 -0.08
N THR A 266 13.16 13.39 -1.33
CA THR A 266 12.30 13.55 -2.49
C THR A 266 11.47 12.29 -2.59
N PRO A 267 10.13 12.35 -2.47
CA PRO A 267 9.31 11.19 -2.74
C PRO A 267 9.57 10.84 -4.20
N MET A 268 10.37 9.80 -4.43
CA MET A 268 10.81 9.34 -5.73
C MET A 268 9.65 9.56 -6.70
N SER A 269 9.88 10.37 -7.73
CA SER A 269 8.90 10.71 -8.77
C SER A 269 8.60 9.48 -9.62
N SER A 270 8.23 8.38 -8.98
CA SER A 270 7.22 7.48 -9.50
C SER A 270 6.10 8.37 -10.04
N SER A 271 5.66 8.09 -11.27
CA SER A 271 4.49 8.74 -11.89
C SER A 271 3.28 8.81 -10.94
N SER A 272 3.28 7.99 -9.89
CA SER A 272 2.43 8.08 -8.71
C SER A 272 2.47 9.48 -8.08
N SER A 273 3.56 10.01 -7.51
CA SER A 273 3.53 11.29 -6.78
C SER A 273 3.04 12.47 -7.65
N GLU A 274 3.44 12.54 -8.92
CA GLU A 274 2.94 13.53 -9.90
C GLU A 274 1.46 13.35 -10.23
N SER A 275 1.02 12.10 -10.45
CA SER A 275 -0.40 11.79 -10.61
C SER A 275 -1.20 12.11 -9.35
N LEU A 276 -0.58 12.06 -8.18
CA LEU A 276 -1.22 12.28 -6.89
C LEU A 276 -1.44 13.76 -6.62
N PHE A 277 -0.46 14.63 -6.88
CA PHE A 277 -0.68 16.09 -6.81
C PHE A 277 -1.69 16.57 -7.86
N SER A 278 -1.62 16.04 -9.09
CA SER A 278 -2.59 16.35 -10.15
C SER A 278 -4.00 15.88 -9.80
N SER A 279 -4.12 14.69 -9.21
CA SER A 279 -5.41 14.12 -8.79
C SER A 279 -5.98 14.80 -7.54
N LEU A 280 -5.15 15.18 -6.57
CA LEU A 280 -5.53 16.00 -5.42
C LEU A 280 -6.08 17.35 -5.88
N ARG A 281 -5.41 17.99 -6.84
CA ARG A 281 -5.85 19.27 -7.40
C ARG A 281 -7.17 19.12 -8.17
N ARG A 282 -7.34 18.03 -8.93
CA ARG A 282 -8.61 17.69 -9.60
C ARG A 282 -9.73 17.37 -8.61
N LEU A 283 -9.45 16.61 -7.55
CA LEU A 283 -10.38 16.31 -6.46
C LEU A 283 -10.85 17.59 -5.78
N LYS A 284 -9.92 18.44 -5.34
CA LYS A 284 -10.20 19.73 -4.69
C LYS A 284 -11.00 20.68 -5.59
N THR A 285 -10.75 20.63 -6.91
CA THR A 285 -11.47 21.46 -7.90
C THR A 285 -12.85 20.87 -8.23
N TYR A 286 -12.99 19.54 -8.26
CA TYR A 286 -14.26 18.86 -8.50
C TYR A 286 -15.24 18.99 -7.32
N THR A 287 -14.71 19.05 -6.09
CA THR A 287 -15.50 19.12 -4.85
C THR A 287 -15.70 20.55 -4.32
N GLN A 288 -15.40 21.58 -5.13
CA GLN A 288 -15.52 23.02 -4.85
C GLN A 288 -16.02 23.37 -3.42
N ASN A 289 -15.05 23.68 -2.56
CA ASN A 289 -15.18 24.44 -1.31
C ASN A 289 -16.03 23.88 -0.15
N SER A 290 -16.45 22.60 -0.16
CA SER A 290 -17.28 22.06 0.94
C SER A 290 -16.58 21.05 1.86
N ILE A 291 -15.27 20.83 1.71
CA ILE A 291 -14.52 19.76 2.39
C ILE A 291 -13.45 20.30 3.33
N GLY A 292 -13.49 19.85 4.60
CA GLY A 292 -12.44 20.08 5.59
C GLY A 292 -11.17 19.24 5.33
N GLN A 293 -10.04 19.65 5.90
CA GLN A 293 -8.72 19.04 5.69
C GLN A 293 -8.68 17.52 5.95
N GLU A 294 -9.42 17.02 6.94
CA GLU A 294 -9.45 15.58 7.24
C GLU A 294 -10.05 14.75 6.10
N ARG A 295 -11.20 15.17 5.57
CA ARG A 295 -11.86 14.45 4.48
C ARG A 295 -11.08 14.53 3.17
N LEU A 296 -10.34 15.62 2.96
CA LEU A 296 -9.39 15.73 1.85
C LEU A 296 -8.21 14.77 2.01
N LYS A 297 -7.67 14.66 3.23
CA LYS A 297 -6.58 13.74 3.56
C LYS A 297 -6.99 12.29 3.29
N ASP A 298 -8.17 11.87 3.73
CA ASP A 298 -8.63 10.48 3.57
C ASP A 298 -8.91 10.13 2.10
N LEU A 299 -9.53 11.03 1.35
CA LEU A 299 -9.76 10.84 -0.09
C LEU A 299 -8.47 10.87 -0.90
N ALA A 300 -7.51 11.71 -0.50
CA ALA A 300 -6.18 11.71 -1.09
C ALA A 300 -5.46 10.40 -0.79
N LEU A 301 -5.49 9.91 0.45
CA LEU A 301 -4.89 8.64 0.85
C LEU A 301 -5.46 7.47 0.05
N LEU A 302 -6.79 7.39 -0.08
CA LEU A 302 -7.46 6.37 -0.90
C LEU A 302 -7.05 6.42 -2.38
N HIS A 303 -6.76 7.61 -2.91
CA HIS A 303 -6.32 7.79 -4.29
C HIS A 303 -4.82 7.50 -4.47
N ILE A 304 -4.00 7.77 -3.45
CA ILE A 304 -2.56 7.40 -3.33
C ILE A 304 -2.40 5.89 -3.31
N GLU A 305 -3.13 5.23 -2.41
CA GLU A 305 -3.07 3.79 -2.19
C GLU A 305 -3.74 2.97 -3.32
N LYS A 306 -4.40 3.62 -4.28
CA LYS A 306 -4.99 2.94 -5.44
C LYS A 306 -3.94 2.27 -6.34
N LYS A 307 -2.70 2.76 -6.34
CA LYS A 307 -1.59 2.24 -7.15
C LYS A 307 -0.65 1.29 -6.41
N PHE A 308 -0.64 1.30 -5.08
CA PHE A 308 0.12 0.32 -4.30
C PHE A 308 -0.72 -0.94 -4.18
N GLU A 309 -0.31 -2.02 -4.84
CA GLU A 309 -0.80 -3.33 -4.42
C GLU A 309 -0.34 -3.55 -2.97
N PRO A 310 -1.24 -3.86 -2.04
CA PRO A 310 -0.82 -4.16 -0.69
C PRO A 310 -0.02 -5.46 -0.73
N ASN A 311 1.30 -5.35 -0.54
CA ASN A 311 2.11 -6.46 -0.04
C ASN A 311 1.64 -6.75 1.40
N LEU A 312 0.51 -7.46 1.49
CA LEU A 312 0.00 -8.07 2.70
C LEU A 312 0.97 -9.19 3.11
N ILE A 313 1.84 -8.89 4.09
CA ILE A 313 2.43 -9.89 4.99
C ILE A 313 1.36 -10.28 6.01
#